data_AF-A0ABD1X4K5-F1
#
_entry.id   AF-A0ABD1X4K5-F1
#
_cell.length_a   1.000
_cell.length_b   1.000
_cell.length_c   1.000
_cell.angle_alpha   90.00
_cell.angle_beta   90.00
_cell.angle_gamma   90.00
#
_symmetry.space_group_name_H-M   'P 1'
#
loop_
_entity.id
_entity.type
_entity.pdbx_description
1 polymer ?
#
loop_
_entity_poly.entity_id
_entity_poly.type
_entity_poly.pdbx_seq_one_letter_code
_entity_poly.pdbx_strand_id
1 'polypeptide(L)'
;MRLRIAGAKNRRPRGRPPGSKNKSKPPIIVTRDSPNALRAHVLEVSPGNDIVDNLAVYARRRGREVCVLSGTGTVENVTLHHPAATLGGSVVTLHGRFKILFLSGTVLPSPTRRHVATMRKVRIQE
;
A
#
# COMPACT_ATOMS: atom_id res chain seq x y z
N MET A 1 54.44 28.46 53.78
CA MET A 1 53.95 28.72 52.41
C MET A 1 52.91 27.66 52.08
N ARG A 2 51.74 28.08 51.60
CA ARG A 2 50.50 27.30 51.48
C ARG A 2 50.36 26.77 50.05
N LEU A 3 49.96 25.51 49.85
CA LEU A 3 49.10 25.15 48.73
C LEU A 3 48.20 23.95 49.05
N ARG A 4 47.00 23.99 48.48
CA ARG A 4 45.76 23.29 48.80
C ARG A 4 45.27 22.48 47.57
N ILE A 5 44.68 21.31 47.85
CA ILE A 5 43.43 20.70 47.31
C ILE A 5 43.41 19.85 45.98
N ALA A 6 42.59 18.78 46.09
CA ALA A 6 41.84 17.97 45.10
C ALA A 6 42.59 16.92 44.26
N GLY A 7 42.12 15.70 44.07
CA GLY A 7 40.82 15.07 44.33
C GLY A 7 40.82 13.65 43.75
N ALA A 8 39.94 12.79 44.27
CA ALA A 8 39.84 11.35 43.99
C ALA A 8 39.78 10.96 42.50
N LYS A 9 40.30 9.76 42.16
CA LYS A 9 39.89 9.02 40.96
C LYS A 9 39.72 7.53 41.24
N ASN A 10 38.63 7.20 41.96
CA ASN A 10 38.03 5.88 41.90
C ASN A 10 37.62 5.61 40.43
N ARG A 11 38.37 4.77 39.71
CA ARG A 11 38.05 4.43 38.32
C ARG A 11 36.83 3.51 38.31
N ARG A 12 35.63 4.11 38.25
CA ARG A 12 34.39 3.39 37.95
C ARG A 12 34.60 2.60 36.66
N PRO A 13 34.41 1.26 36.65
CA PRO A 13 34.43 0.51 35.41
C PRO A 13 33.28 1.02 34.55
N ARG A 14 33.60 1.81 33.52
CA ARG A 14 32.63 2.18 32.49
C ARG A 14 32.44 0.96 31.62
N GLY A 15 31.37 0.23 31.89
CA GLY A 15 31.01 -0.97 31.16
C GLY A 15 29.70 -1.56 31.67
N ARG A 16 29.04 -2.31 30.78
CA ARG A 16 27.83 -3.08 31.09
C ARG A 16 28.09 -3.97 32.32
N PRO A 17 27.16 -4.07 33.28
CA PRO A 17 27.34 -4.92 34.46
C PRO A 17 27.81 -6.34 34.09
N PRO A 18 28.79 -6.91 34.83
CA PRO A 18 29.21 -8.29 34.65
C PRO A 18 27.99 -9.20 34.77
N GLY A 19 27.67 -9.95 33.71
CA GLY A 19 26.50 -10.85 33.67
C GLY A 19 25.40 -10.40 32.72
N SER A 20 25.45 -9.19 32.16
CA SER A 20 24.56 -8.83 31.06
C SER A 20 25.06 -9.45 29.75
N LYS A 21 24.72 -10.73 29.53
CA LYS A 21 24.73 -11.30 28.18
C LYS A 21 23.61 -10.64 27.38
N ASN A 22 23.90 -10.15 26.18
CA ASN A 22 22.86 -9.73 25.25
C ASN A 22 22.10 -11.01 24.87
N LYS A 23 21.00 -11.31 25.57
CA LYS A 23 20.04 -12.30 25.06
C LYS A 23 19.65 -11.76 23.69
N SER A 24 19.99 -12.48 22.62
CA SER A 24 19.51 -12.14 21.28
C SER A 24 18.02 -11.88 21.43
N LYS A 25 17.56 -10.69 21.04
CA LYS A 25 16.13 -10.39 21.04
C LYS A 25 15.46 -11.60 20.36
N PRO A 26 14.49 -12.26 21.02
CA PRO A 26 13.83 -13.39 20.38
C PRO A 26 13.34 -12.89 19.02
N PRO A 27 13.55 -13.66 17.94
CA PRO A 27 13.05 -13.27 16.64
C PRO A 27 11.58 -12.92 16.82
N ILE A 28 11.19 -11.73 16.37
CA ILE A 28 9.78 -11.34 16.36
C ILE A 28 9.16 -12.20 15.26
N ILE A 29 8.77 -13.42 15.60
CA ILE A 29 8.00 -14.26 14.70
C ILE A 29 6.61 -13.66 14.72
N VAL A 30 6.27 -12.88 13.69
CA VAL A 30 4.91 -12.43 13.46
C VAL A 30 4.10 -13.65 13.00
N THR A 31 3.81 -14.57 13.93
CA THR A 31 2.91 -15.73 13.70
C THR A 31 1.44 -15.32 13.65
N ARG A 32 1.15 -14.05 13.94
CA ARG A 32 -0.21 -13.52 13.91
C ARG A 32 -0.52 -13.02 12.51
N ASP A 33 -1.19 -13.87 11.74
CA ASP A 33 -1.97 -13.47 10.59
C ASP A 33 -3.02 -12.46 11.09
N SER A 34 -2.66 -11.18 11.11
CA SER A 34 -3.56 -10.14 11.61
C SER A 34 -4.71 -10.02 10.62
N PRO A 35 -5.95 -9.79 11.05
CA PRO A 35 -7.08 -9.62 10.13
C PRO A 35 -6.86 -8.47 9.13
N ASN A 36 -5.93 -7.56 9.43
CA ASN A 36 -5.51 -6.42 8.60
C ASN A 36 -4.27 -6.71 7.74
N ALA A 37 -3.75 -7.94 7.73
CA ALA A 37 -2.62 -8.31 6.88
C ALA A 37 -3.03 -8.23 5.40
N LEU A 38 -2.22 -7.55 4.60
CA LEU A 38 -2.41 -7.51 3.15
C LEU A 38 -2.08 -8.89 2.58
N ARG A 39 -3.04 -9.46 1.85
CA ARG A 39 -2.85 -10.71 1.11
C ARG A 39 -2.76 -10.42 -0.38
N ALA A 40 -1.73 -10.98 -1.01
CA ALA A 40 -1.58 -10.89 -2.45
C ALA A 40 -2.64 -11.76 -3.14
N HIS A 41 -3.31 -11.17 -4.14
CA HIS A 41 -4.28 -11.86 -4.97
C HIS A 41 -4.03 -11.49 -6.43
N VAL A 42 -4.13 -12.49 -7.30
CA VAL A 42 -4.14 -12.29 -8.75
C VAL A 42 -5.59 -12.38 -9.20
N LEU A 43 -6.06 -11.34 -9.89
CA LEU A 43 -7.40 -11.28 -10.44
C LEU A 43 -7.29 -11.19 -11.96
N GLU A 44 -7.84 -12.18 -12.66
CA GLU A 44 -7.96 -12.15 -14.11
C GLU A 44 -9.32 -11.55 -14.49
N VAL A 45 -9.30 -10.56 -15.37
CA VAL A 45 -10.52 -9.92 -15.89
C VAL A 45 -10.72 -10.41 -17.31
N SER A 46 -11.84 -11.10 -17.56
CA SER A 46 -12.14 -11.61 -18.90
C SER A 46 -12.42 -10.47 -19.89
N PRO A 47 -12.14 -10.66 -21.20
CA PRO A 47 -12.42 -9.67 -22.23
C PRO A 47 -13.87 -9.18 -22.21
N GLY A 48 -14.07 -7.88 -22.48
CA GLY A 48 -15.40 -7.26 -22.49
C GLY A 48 -15.96 -6.90 -21.11
N ASN A 49 -15.27 -7.22 -20.02
CA ASN A 49 -15.68 -6.81 -18.69
C ASN A 49 -14.93 -5.56 -18.22
N ASP A 50 -15.64 -4.73 -17.45
CA ASP A 50 -15.06 -3.56 -16.80
C ASP A 50 -14.16 -3.96 -15.60
N ILE A 51 -12.95 -3.40 -15.54
CA ILE A 51 -11.96 -3.70 -14.51
C ILE A 51 -12.42 -3.21 -13.13
N VAL A 52 -12.98 -2.00 -13.07
CA VAL A 52 -13.44 -1.38 -11.83
C VAL A 52 -14.59 -2.18 -11.23
N ASP A 53 -15.56 -2.60 -12.04
CA ASP A 53 -16.68 -3.42 -11.60
C ASP A 53 -16.23 -4.79 -11.10
N ASN A 54 -15.29 -5.44 -11.79
CA ASN A 54 -14.73 -6.72 -11.33
C ASN A 54 -14.02 -6.60 -9.98
N LEU A 55 -13.23 -5.55 -9.79
CA LEU A 55 -12.58 -5.28 -8.52
C LEU A 55 -13.60 -4.98 -7.42
N ALA A 56 -14.67 -4.24 -7.72
CA ALA A 56 -15.76 -3.96 -6.77
C ALA A 56 -16.55 -5.22 -6.38
N VAL A 57 -16.82 -6.11 -7.34
CA VAL A 57 -17.43 -7.42 -7.06
C VAL A 57 -16.49 -8.27 -6.20
N TYR A 58 -15.19 -8.28 -6.51
CA TYR A 58 -14.19 -9.01 -5.73
C TYR A 58 -14.09 -8.50 -4.28
N ALA A 59 -13.97 -7.18 -4.09
CA ALA A 59 -13.94 -6.53 -2.78
C ALA A 59 -15.16 -6.90 -1.92
N ARG A 60 -16.36 -6.87 -2.52
CA ARG A 60 -17.60 -7.27 -1.87
C ARG A 60 -17.63 -8.74 -1.48
N ARG A 61 -17.28 -9.64 -2.42
CA ARG A 61 -17.29 -11.09 -2.17
C ARG A 61 -16.36 -11.49 -1.02
N ARG A 62 -15.28 -10.75 -0.82
CA ARG A 62 -14.31 -10.97 0.27
C ARG A 62 -14.60 -10.15 1.53
N GLY A 63 -15.53 -9.21 1.49
CA GLY A 63 -15.82 -8.28 2.59
C GLY A 63 -14.60 -7.44 2.98
N ARG A 64 -13.73 -7.09 2.02
CA ARG A 64 -12.42 -6.45 2.26
C ARG A 64 -12.14 -5.36 1.22
N GLU A 65 -11.35 -4.38 1.61
CA GLU A 65 -10.74 -3.42 0.70
C GLU A 65 -9.71 -4.09 -0.21
N VAL A 66 -9.60 -3.58 -1.43
CA VAL A 66 -8.67 -4.10 -2.43
C VAL A 66 -7.73 -2.98 -2.84
N CYS A 67 -6.43 -3.25 -2.78
CA CYS A 67 -5.40 -2.35 -3.30
C CYS A 67 -4.75 -2.99 -4.52
N VAL A 68 -4.75 -2.25 -5.63
CA VAL A 68 -4.07 -2.62 -6.88
C VAL A 68 -2.68 -1.98 -6.86
N LEU A 69 -1.67 -2.81 -6.61
CA LEU A 69 -0.25 -2.39 -6.60
C LEU A 69 0.28 -2.20 -8.02
N SER A 70 -0.11 -3.10 -8.93
CA SER A 70 0.20 -3.06 -10.35
C SER A 70 -0.81 -3.91 -11.11
N GLY A 71 -1.13 -3.51 -12.34
CA GLY A 71 -1.91 -4.31 -13.27
C GLY A 71 -1.41 -4.09 -14.70
N THR A 72 -1.44 -5.14 -15.50
CA THR A 72 -1.05 -5.13 -16.92
C THR A 72 -2.08 -5.90 -17.72
N GLY A 73 -2.28 -5.52 -18.97
CA GLY A 73 -3.24 -6.18 -19.85
C GLY A 73 -3.63 -5.28 -21.02
N THR A 74 -4.58 -5.76 -21.82
CA THR A 74 -5.16 -4.98 -22.92
C THR A 74 -6.59 -4.63 -22.55
N VAL A 75 -6.97 -3.38 -22.75
CA VAL A 75 -8.32 -2.86 -22.50
C VAL A 75 -8.88 -2.24 -23.77
N GLU A 76 -10.20 -2.17 -23.84
CA GLU A 76 -10.91 -1.52 -24.94
C GLU A 76 -11.85 -0.45 -24.36
N ASN A 77 -12.04 0.67 -25.07
CA ASN A 77 -12.97 1.75 -24.68
C ASN A 77 -12.72 2.30 -23.27
N VAL A 78 -11.55 2.92 -23.07
CA VAL A 78 -11.09 3.36 -21.74
C VAL A 78 -11.76 4.67 -21.33
N THR A 79 -12.38 4.70 -20.16
CA THR A 79 -12.89 5.92 -19.52
C THR A 79 -11.91 6.42 -18.47
N LEU A 80 -11.36 7.61 -18.67
CA LEU A 80 -10.43 8.26 -17.75
C LEU A 80 -11.13 9.41 -17.03
N HIS A 81 -11.15 9.35 -15.70
CA HIS A 81 -11.61 10.44 -14.86
C HIS A 81 -10.40 11.30 -14.47
N HIS A 82 -10.34 12.54 -14.95
CA HIS A 82 -9.26 13.48 -14.66
C HIS A 82 -9.64 14.36 -13.46
N PRO A 83 -9.04 14.13 -12.27
CA PRO A 83 -9.39 14.87 -11.06
C PRO A 83 -8.87 16.32 -11.04
N ALA A 84 -7.96 16.70 -11.94
CA ALA A 84 -7.38 18.06 -11.94
C ALA A 84 -8.22 19.11 -12.71
N ALA A 85 -9.41 18.75 -13.21
CA ALA A 85 -10.32 19.74 -13.79
C ALA A 85 -10.97 20.55 -12.65
N THR A 86 -10.60 21.83 -12.57
CA THR A 86 -10.86 22.77 -11.47
C THR A 86 -12.34 23.00 -11.12
N LEU A 87 -13.30 22.55 -11.95
CA LEU A 87 -14.74 22.81 -11.78
C LEU A 87 -15.62 21.62 -12.19
N GLY A 88 -15.20 20.39 -11.84
CA GLY A 88 -15.94 19.17 -12.15
C GLY A 88 -15.09 18.24 -12.99
N GLY A 89 -14.76 17.07 -12.43
CA GLY A 89 -13.83 16.12 -13.03
C GLY A 89 -14.19 15.84 -14.49
N SER A 90 -13.22 16.03 -15.39
CA SER A 90 -13.40 15.74 -16.80
C SER A 90 -13.34 14.23 -17.01
N VAL A 91 -14.34 13.67 -17.68
CA VAL A 91 -14.36 12.26 -18.09
C VAL A 91 -14.02 12.21 -19.57
N VAL A 92 -12.93 11.53 -19.91
CA VAL A 92 -12.48 11.34 -21.29
C VAL A 92 -12.63 9.87 -21.65
N THR A 93 -13.41 9.58 -22.69
CA THR A 93 -13.54 8.22 -23.24
C THR A 93 -12.63 8.09 -24.45
N LEU A 94 -11.73 7.13 -24.40
CA LEU A 94 -10.81 6.78 -25.47
C LEU A 94 -11.31 5.49 -26.13
N HIS A 95 -11.77 5.60 -27.36
CA HIS A 95 -12.20 4.45 -28.15
C HIS A 95 -11.00 3.80 -28.83
N GLY A 96 -10.99 2.47 -28.86
CA GLY A 96 -9.88 1.68 -29.36
C GLY A 96 -9.34 0.70 -28.31
N ARG A 97 -8.29 -0.03 -28.69
CA ARG A 97 -7.60 -0.98 -27.83
C ARG A 97 -6.32 -0.36 -27.33
N PHE A 98 -6.09 -0.46 -26.03
CA PHE A 98 -4.95 0.14 -25.37
C PHE A 98 -4.25 -0.88 -24.50
N LYS A 99 -2.93 -0.84 -24.50
CA LYS A 99 -2.13 -1.65 -23.57
C LYS A 99 -1.97 -0.88 -22.26
N ILE A 100 -2.37 -1.50 -21.15
CA ILE A 100 -2.06 -0.99 -19.82
C ILE A 100 -0.56 -1.18 -19.59
N LEU A 101 0.16 -0.06 -19.54
CA LEU A 101 1.56 -0.02 -19.15
C LEU A 101 1.69 -0.01 -17.62
N PHE A 102 0.76 0.66 -16.94
CA PHE A 102 0.74 0.75 -15.49
C PHE A 102 -0.67 1.07 -14.99
N LEU A 103 -1.10 0.35 -13.95
CA LEU A 103 -2.37 0.58 -13.25
C LEU A 103 -2.15 0.48 -11.75
N SER A 104 -2.57 1.51 -11.01
CA SER A 104 -2.65 1.46 -9.54
C SER A 104 -3.87 2.22 -9.02
N GLY A 105 -4.46 1.69 -7.95
CA GLY A 105 -5.67 2.24 -7.35
C GLY A 105 -6.16 1.42 -6.16
N THR A 106 -7.27 1.86 -5.60
CA THR A 106 -7.91 1.20 -4.45
C THR A 106 -9.41 1.10 -4.67
N VAL A 107 -10.00 0.00 -4.21
CA VAL A 107 -11.45 -0.21 -4.22
C VAL A 107 -11.93 -0.37 -2.79
N LEU A 108 -12.78 0.56 -2.39
CA LEU A 108 -13.38 0.58 -1.06
C LEU A 108 -14.80 0.01 -1.17
N PRO A 109 -15.17 -0.99 -0.37
CA PRO A 109 -16.54 -1.45 -0.29
C PRO A 109 -17.36 -0.35 0.41
N SER A 110 -17.91 0.59 -0.37
CA SER A 110 -18.81 1.60 0.17
C SER A 110 -20.14 0.94 0.58
N PRO A 111 -20.70 1.23 1.77
CA PRO A 111 -22.03 0.78 2.16
C PRO A 111 -23.14 1.52 1.39
N THR A 112 -22.82 2.63 0.72
CA THR A 112 -23.77 3.38 -0.11
C THR A 112 -23.65 2.91 -1.55
N ARG A 113 -24.79 2.95 -2.26
CA ARG A 113 -25.13 2.34 -3.57
C ARG A 113 -24.14 2.53 -4.75
N ARG A 114 -23.02 3.22 -4.55
CA ARG A 114 -21.94 3.39 -5.53
C ARG A 114 -20.65 2.79 -4.96
N HIS A 115 -20.22 1.66 -5.53
CA HIS A 115 -18.87 1.15 -5.28
C HIS A 115 -17.88 2.16 -5.85
N VAL A 116 -16.98 2.68 -5.02
CA VAL A 116 -15.99 3.67 -5.45
C VAL A 116 -14.65 2.96 -5.59
N ALA A 117 -14.31 2.60 -6.82
CA ALA A 117 -12.94 2.30 -7.18
C ALA A 117 -12.27 3.59 -7.64
N THR A 118 -11.14 3.91 -7.03
CA THR A 118 -10.35 5.09 -7.38
C THR A 118 -9.03 4.63 -7.95
N MET A 119 -8.88 4.76 -9.26
CA MET A 119 -7.59 4.60 -9.93
C MET A 119 -6.82 5.91 -9.82
N ARG A 120 -5.64 5.87 -9.20
CA ARG A 120 -4.81 7.07 -8.95
C ARG A 120 -3.80 7.30 -10.06
N LYS A 121 -3.40 6.25 -10.77
CA LYS A 121 -2.44 6.33 -11.87
C LYS A 121 -2.72 5.25 -12.91
N VAL A 122 -3.09 5.68 -14.10
CA VAL A 122 -3.31 4.83 -15.28
C VAL A 122 -2.38 5.33 -16.37
N ARG A 123 -1.52 4.46 -16.91
CA ARG A 123 -0.70 4.73 -18.09
C ARG A 123 -1.07 3.71 -19.15
N ILE A 124 -1.44 4.21 -20.33
CA ILE A 124 -1.80 3.41 -21.49
C ILE A 124 -0.90 3.73 -22.68
N GLN A 125 -0.77 2.78 -23.59
CA GLN A 125 -0.15 2.92 -24.91
C GLN A 125 -1.21 2.64 -25.99
N GLU A 126 -1.18 3.42 -27.07
CA GLU A 126 -1.96 3.23 -28.30
C GLU A 126 -1.52 1.98 -29.08
#